data_AF-A0A3D5HGK9-F1
#
_entry.id   AF-A0A3D5HGK9-F1
#
_cell.length_a   1.000
_cell.length_b   1.000
_cell.length_c   1.000
_cell.angle_alpha   90.00
_cell.angle_beta   90.00
_cell.angle_gamma   90.00
#
_symmetry.space_group_name_H-M   'P 1'
#
loop_
_entity.id
_entity.type
_entity.pdbx_description
1 polymer ?
#
loop_
_entity_poly.entity_id
_entity_poly.type
_entity_poly.pdbx_seq_one_letter_code
_entity_poly.pdbx_strand_id
1 'polypeptide(L)' 'PYGSEILNPLFVKDEACRKMQLEEAEKIPSVVVSSAAAANAVMLGGGYFNPLNAYMNL' A
#
# COMPACT_ATOMS: atom_id res chain seq x y z
N PRO A 1 -16.43 -6.46 -4.50
CA PRO A 1 -15.59 -6.44 -3.28
C PRO A 1 -16.35 -5.74 -2.15
N TYR A 2 -15.92 -5.85 -0.89
CA TYR A 2 -16.67 -5.18 0.18
C TYR A 2 -16.65 -3.65 -0.04
N GLY A 3 -17.82 -3.03 -0.20
CA GLY A 3 -17.96 -1.58 -0.41
C GLY A 3 -17.48 -1.05 -1.77
N SER A 4 -17.17 -1.91 -2.75
CA SER A 4 -16.84 -1.47 -4.12
C SER A 4 -17.15 -2.52 -5.19
N GLU A 5 -17.46 -2.05 -6.39
CA GLU A 5 -17.66 -2.89 -7.58
C GLU A 5 -16.34 -3.55 -8.01
N ILE A 6 -15.21 -2.86 -7.83
CA ILE A 6 -13.87 -3.28 -8.28
C ILE A 6 -12.91 -3.31 -7.09
N LEU A 7 -11.99 -4.28 -7.06
CA LEU A 7 -11.00 -4.40 -5.99
C LEU A 7 -9.99 -3.26 -6.10
N ASN A 8 -9.65 -2.65 -4.97
CA ASN A 8 -8.67 -1.57 -4.87
C ASN A 8 -7.38 -2.03 -4.14
N PRO A 9 -6.56 -2.93 -4.74
CA PRO A 9 -5.26 -3.27 -4.17
C PRO A 9 -4.30 -2.10 -4.30
N LEU A 10 -3.55 -1.80 -3.24
CA LEU A 10 -2.58 -0.69 -3.25
C LEU A 10 -1.22 -1.07 -3.83
N PHE A 11 -1.05 -2.32 -4.26
CA PHE A 11 0.16 -2.75 -4.95
C PHE A 11 0.24 -2.13 -6.35
N VAL A 12 1.34 -1.42 -6.63
CA VAL A 12 1.63 -0.82 -7.92
C VAL A 12 2.03 -1.94 -8.89
N LYS A 13 1.06 -2.40 -9.68
CA LYS A 13 1.23 -3.54 -10.60
C LYS A 13 2.18 -3.23 -11.76
N ASP A 14 2.09 -2.03 -12.31
CA ASP A 14 2.96 -1.57 -13.39
C ASP A 14 4.42 -1.52 -12.91
N GLU A 15 5.28 -2.27 -13.58
CA GLU A 15 6.67 -2.45 -13.17
C GLU A 15 7.51 -1.19 -13.37
N ALA A 16 7.27 -0.45 -14.46
CA ALA A 16 8.01 0.78 -14.74
C ALA A 16 7.70 1.86 -13.68
N CYS A 17 6.43 2.04 -13.35
CA CYS A 17 5.96 2.92 -12.29
C CYS A 17 6.52 2.50 -10.94
N ARG A 18 6.49 1.20 -10.61
CA ARG A 18 7.05 0.70 -9.35
C ARG A 18 8.55 0.95 -9.24
N LYS A 19 9.30 0.76 -10.32
CA LYS A 19 10.75 1.03 -10.34
C LYS A 19 11.04 2.52 -10.08
N MET A 20 10.32 3.41 -10.76
CA MET A 20 10.43 4.85 -10.56
C MET A 20 10.14 5.25 -9.11
N GLN A 21 9.06 4.72 -8.52
CA GLN A 21 8.69 5.01 -7.14
C GLN A 21 9.69 4.47 -6.12
N LEU A 22 10.34 3.33 -6.39
CA LEU A 22 11.42 2.82 -5.53
C LEU A 22 12.62 3.78 -5.54
N GLU A 23 13.01 4.28 -6.71
CA GLU A 23 14.09 5.29 -6.83
C GLU A 23 13.75 6.61 -6.11
N GLU A 24 12.48 7.02 -6.10
CA GLU A 24 12.01 8.17 -5.34
C GLU A 24 11.99 7.89 -3.83
N ALA A 25 11.54 6.70 -3.42
CA ALA A 25 11.41 6.31 -2.02
C ALA A 25 12.75 6.32 -1.26
N GLU A 26 13.87 6.05 -1.94
CA GLU A 26 15.22 6.15 -1.36
C GLU A 26 15.57 7.58 -0.86
N LYS A 27 14.91 8.60 -1.40
CA LYS A 27 15.17 10.02 -1.06
C LYS A 27 14.21 10.56 0.00
N ILE A 28 13.18 9.79 0.36
CA ILE A 28 12.15 10.20 1.32
C ILE A 28 12.59 9.80 2.74
N PRO A 29 12.42 10.67 3.76
CA PRO A 29 12.65 10.27 5.15
C PRO A 29 11.87 9.00 5.49
N SER A 30 12.57 7.98 5.97
CA SER A 30 12.00 6.67 6.25
C SER A 30 11.85 6.41 7.75
N VAL A 31 10.92 5.54 8.09
CA VAL A 31 10.69 5.08 9.46
C VAL A 31 10.49 3.57 9.45
N VAL A 32 11.08 2.88 10.42
CA VAL A 32 10.84 1.45 10.63
C VAL A 32 9.50 1.30 11.33
N VAL A 33 8.56 0.61 10.68
CA VAL A 33 7.23 0.35 11.23
C VAL A 33 7.20 -0.94 12.06
N SER A 34 6.20 -1.07 12.93
CA SER A 34 5.98 -2.31 13.67
C SER A 34 5.59 -3.47 12.74
N SER A 35 5.73 -4.71 13.22
CA SER A 35 5.30 -5.90 12.48
C SER A 35 3.82 -5.86 12.12
N ALA A 36 2.97 -5.36 13.04
CA ALA A 36 1.54 -5.20 12.81
C ALA A 36 1.25 -4.20 11.68
N ALA A 37 1.94 -3.05 11.67
CA ALA A 37 1.79 -2.07 10.60
C ALA A 37 2.28 -2.62 9.26
N ALA A 38 3.41 -3.31 9.22
CA ALA A 38 3.90 -3.97 8.01
C ALA A 38 2.90 -5.01 7.46
N ALA A 39 2.31 -5.85 8.32
CA ALA A 39 1.28 -6.80 7.92
C ALA A 39 0.04 -6.11 7.34
N ASN A 40 -0.38 -4.98 7.93
CA ASN A 40 -1.48 -4.18 7.40
C ASN A 40 -1.16 -3.60 6.01
N ALA A 41 0.08 -3.15 5.76
CA ALA A 41 0.50 -2.71 4.42
C ALA A 41 0.38 -3.83 3.38
N VAL A 42 0.74 -5.07 3.74
CA VAL A 42 0.59 -6.24 2.87
C VAL A 42 -0.89 -6.51 2.58
N MET A 43 -1.76 -6.44 3.58
CA MET A 43 -3.21 -6.66 3.40
C MET A 43 -3.86 -5.58 2.52
N LEU A 44 -3.45 -4.32 2.67
CA LEU A 44 -3.85 -3.22 1.79
C LEU A 44 -3.32 -3.42 0.36
N GLY A 45 -2.06 -3.82 0.21
CA GLY A 45 -1.43 -4.11 -1.08
C GLY A 45 -2.11 -5.25 -1.83
N GLY A 46 -2.54 -6.29 -1.12
CA GLY A 46 -3.28 -7.43 -1.67
C GLY A 46 -4.77 -7.16 -1.93
N GLY A 47 -5.30 -6.03 -1.47
CA GLY A 47 -6.73 -5.71 -1.58
C GLY A 47 -7.63 -6.42 -0.55
N TYR A 48 -7.06 -7.14 0.43
CA TYR A 48 -7.82 -7.78 1.50
C TYR A 48 -8.55 -6.76 2.39
N PHE A 49 -7.99 -5.56 2.51
CA PHE A 49 -8.59 -4.44 3.26
C PHE A 49 -9.40 -3.48 2.39
N ASN A 50 -9.87 -3.92 1.22
CA ASN A 50 -10.76 -3.12 0.37
C ASN A 50 -12.02 -2.66 1.16
N PRO A 51 -12.44 -1.38 1.06
CA PRO A 51 -12.01 -0.36 0.09
C PRO A 51 -10.96 0.63 0.61
N LEU A 52 -10.27 0.32 1.71
CA LEU A 52 -9.31 1.25 2.32
C LEU A 52 -8.17 1.58 1.35
N ASN A 53 -7.78 2.86 1.34
CA ASN A 53 -6.73 3.39 0.48
C ASN A 53 -5.45 3.80 1.23
N ALA A 54 -5.46 3.73 2.57
CA ALA A 54 -4.35 4.13 3.43
C ALA A 54 -4.52 3.56 4.85
N TYR A 55 -3.54 3.83 5.70
CA TYR A 55 -3.72 3.73 7.15
C TYR A 55 -4.78 4.73 7.63
N MET A 56 -5.54 4.36 8.65
CA MET A 56 -6.56 5.22 9.26
C MET A 56 -5.92 6.35 10.06
N ASN A 57 -6.57 7.52 10.05
CA ASN A 57 -6.21 8.64 10.91
C ASN A 57 -6.83 8.50 12.31
N LEU A 58 -6.51 9.46 13.19
CA LEU A 58 -7.15 9.67 14.49
C LEU A 58 -8.47 10.43 14.33
#